data_AF-A0A4Q5J7P3-F1
#
_entry.id   AF-A0A4Q5J7P3-F1
#
_cell.length_a   1.000
_cell.length_b   1.000
_cell.length_c   1.000
_cell.angle_alpha   90.00
_cell.angle_beta   90.00
_cell.angle_gamma   90.00
#
_symmetry.space_group_name_H-M   'P 1'
#
loop_
_entity.id
_entity.type
_entity.pdbx_description
1 polymer ?
#
loop_
_entity_poly.entity_id
_entity_poly.type
_entity_poly.pdbx_seq_one_letter_code
_entity_poly.pdbx_strand_id
1 'polypeptide(L)'
;MRIVDFLIARTAEGEAILERVIAELLVHAESSDLDAQAAYERQMLEYQVHRRIISLLAPDAADPAGPVPMTVETLQDAATATLQLLAMPYADHPDYKQDWKVD
;
A
#
# COMPACT_ATOMS: atom_id res chain seq x y z
N MET A 1 0.06 -9.10 -14.66
CA MET A 1 0.07 -7.93 -13.76
C MET A 1 1.50 -7.54 -13.40
N ARG A 2 1.80 -6.24 -13.26
CA ARG A 2 3.08 -5.73 -12.73
C ARG A 2 2.99 -5.62 -11.20
N ILE A 3 4.11 -5.67 -10.49
CA ILE A 3 4.15 -5.56 -9.02
C ILE A 3 3.50 -4.26 -8.52
N VAL A 4 3.70 -3.16 -9.26
CA VAL A 4 3.08 -1.85 -8.98
C VAL A 4 1.56 -1.92 -9.06
N ASP A 5 1.01 -2.47 -10.14
CA ASP A 5 -0.44 -2.59 -10.32
C ASP A 5 -1.07 -3.48 -9.23
N PHE A 6 -0.36 -4.55 -8.84
CA PHE A 6 -0.76 -5.42 -7.74
C PHE A 6 -0.79 -4.68 -6.40
N LEU A 7 0.27 -3.94 -6.07
CA LEU A 7 0.36 -3.19 -4.81
C LEU A 7 -0.68 -2.07 -4.74
N ILE A 8 -0.96 -1.38 -5.86
CA ILE A 8 -2.03 -0.38 -5.93
C ILE A 8 -3.38 -1.04 -5.64
N ALA A 9 -3.68 -2.18 -6.29
CA ALA A 9 -4.93 -2.90 -6.07
C ALA A 9 -5.08 -3.37 -4.61
N ARG A 10 -4.02 -3.95 -4.03
CA ARG A 10 -4.03 -4.43 -2.64
C ARG A 10 -4.13 -3.30 -1.61
N THR A 11 -3.46 -2.17 -1.87
CA THR A 11 -3.58 -0.98 -1.02
C THR A 11 -5.01 -0.45 -1.05
N ALA A 12 -5.61 -0.30 -2.24
CA ALA A 12 -6.99 0.17 -2.37
C ALA A 12 -8.01 -0.79 -1.75
N GLU A 13 -7.80 -2.10 -1.89
CA GLU A 13 -8.65 -3.11 -1.25
C GLU A 13 -8.55 -3.04 0.28
N GLY A 14 -7.34 -2.89 0.82
CA GLY A 14 -7.11 -2.72 2.25
C GLY A 14 -7.77 -1.46 2.81
N GLU A 15 -7.66 -0.33 2.11
CA GLU A 15 -8.36 0.93 2.44
C GLU A 15 -9.88 0.71 2.49
N ALA A 16 -10.46 0.10 1.45
CA ALA A 16 -11.90 -0.14 1.37
C ALA A 16 -12.41 -1.10 2.46
N ILE A 17 -11.66 -2.16 2.78
CA ILE A 17 -12.00 -3.08 3.87
C ILE A 17 -11.95 -2.32 5.21
N LEU A 18 -10.92 -1.53 5.44
CA LEU A 18 -10.75 -0.78 6.68
C LEU A 18 -11.87 0.26 6.87
N GLU A 19 -12.24 0.99 5.81
CA GLU A 19 -13.39 1.91 5.81
C GLU A 19 -14.70 1.20 6.13
N ARG A 20 -14.92 0.01 5.56
CA ARG A 20 -16.11 -0.80 5.87
C ARG A 20 -16.12 -1.26 7.32
N VAL A 21 -15.00 -1.79 7.81
CA VAL A 21 -14.88 -2.31 9.19
C VAL A 21 -15.12 -1.20 10.21
N ILE A 22 -14.53 -0.02 10.02
CA ILE A 22 -14.76 1.09 10.96
C ILE A 22 -16.20 1.59 10.88
N ALA A 23 -16.82 1.62 9.70
CA ALA A 23 -18.22 2.00 9.57
C ALA A 23 -19.13 1.01 10.30
N GLU A 24 -18.88 -0.30 10.17
CA GLU A 24 -19.61 -1.35 10.90
C GLU A 24 -19.41 -1.23 12.43
N LEU A 25 -18.18 -1.01 12.88
CA LEU A 25 -17.85 -0.82 14.30
C LEU A 25 -18.54 0.42 14.88
N LEU A 26 -18.52 1.55 14.17
CA LEU A 26 -19.15 2.80 14.60
C LEU A 26 -20.69 2.74 14.61
N VAL A 27 -21.29 1.87 13.79
CA VAL A 27 -22.75 1.63 13.81
C VAL A 27 -23.19 0.84 15.04
N HIS A 28 -22.32 -0.01 15.59
CA HIS A 28 -22.64 -0.89 16.72
C HIS A 28 -22.05 -0.43 18.06
N ALA A 29 -21.08 0.49 18.03
CA ALA A 29 -20.49 1.07 19.23
C ALA A 29 -21.31 2.28 19.69
N GLU A 30 -21.82 2.22 20.93
CA GLU A 30 -22.18 3.43 21.66
C GLU A 30 -20.89 4.24 21.85
N SER A 31 -20.70 5.25 21.01
CA SER A 31 -19.69 6.32 21.05
C SER A 31 -18.54 6.17 22.05
N SER A 32 -17.30 6.13 21.52
CA SER A 32 -16.03 6.42 22.21
C SER A 32 -15.04 5.26 22.43
N ASP A 33 -14.99 4.27 21.56
CA ASP A 33 -13.80 3.39 21.54
C ASP A 33 -12.63 4.12 20.85
N LEU A 34 -12.00 5.03 21.61
CA LEU A 34 -10.88 5.87 21.17
C LEU A 34 -9.71 5.02 20.66
N ASP A 35 -9.56 3.79 21.18
CA ASP A 35 -8.53 2.85 20.75
C ASP A 35 -8.82 2.32 19.35
N ALA A 36 -10.09 2.00 19.04
CA ALA A 36 -10.51 1.60 17.70
C ALA A 36 -10.32 2.72 16.67
N GLN A 37 -10.62 3.97 17.05
CA GLN A 37 -10.40 5.13 16.18
C GLN A 37 -8.90 5.37 15.93
N ALA A 38 -8.06 5.33 16.97
CA ALA A 38 -6.62 5.50 16.82
C ALA A 38 -5.98 4.38 15.97
N ALA A 39 -6.45 3.14 16.13
CA ALA A 39 -6.02 2.01 15.30
C ALA A 39 -6.42 2.19 13.84
N TYR A 40 -7.64 2.65 13.57
CA TYR A 40 -8.11 2.99 12.22
C TYR A 40 -7.26 4.09 11.58
N GLU A 41 -7.06 5.21 12.29
CA GLU A 41 -6.29 6.35 11.77
C GLU A 41 -4.85 5.95 11.45
N ARG A 42 -4.22 5.16 12.33
CA ARG A 42 -2.90 4.61 12.08
C ARG A 42 -2.86 3.71 10.84
N GLN A 43 -3.79 2.76 10.74
CA GLN A 43 -3.81 1.81 9.62
C GLN A 43 -4.10 2.53 8.29
N MET A 44 -4.96 3.53 8.30
CA MET A 44 -5.24 4.38 7.14
C MET A 44 -3.99 5.18 6.74
N LEU A 45 -3.24 5.72 7.70
CA LEU A 45 -1.97 6.39 7.41
C LEU A 45 -0.95 5.44 6.77
N GLU A 46 -0.86 4.19 7.22
CA GLU A 46 0.00 3.18 6.62
C GLU A 46 -0.34 2.94 5.13
N TYR A 47 -1.62 2.84 4.78
CA TYR A 47 -2.04 2.70 3.38
C TYR A 47 -1.74 3.96 2.54
N GLN A 48 -1.94 5.16 3.10
CA GLN A 48 -1.58 6.41 2.44
C GLN A 48 -0.06 6.50 2.17
N VAL A 49 0.76 6.05 3.13
CA VAL A 49 2.21 5.97 2.98
C VAL A 49 2.59 4.95 1.91
N HIS A 50 1.98 3.75 1.90
CA HIS A 50 2.20 2.76 0.84
C HIS A 50 1.89 3.32 -0.53
N ARG A 51 0.73 3.97 -0.71
CA ARG A 51 0.36 4.63 -1.95
C ARG A 51 1.41 5.66 -2.37
N ARG A 52 1.86 6.49 -1.43
CA ARG A 52 2.88 7.50 -1.72
C ARG A 52 4.22 6.90 -2.13
N ILE A 53 4.67 5.85 -1.44
CA ILE A 53 5.91 5.13 -1.78
C ILE A 53 5.78 4.51 -3.18
N ILE A 54 4.67 3.85 -3.48
CA ILE A 54 4.44 3.24 -4.79
C ILE A 54 4.49 4.31 -5.89
N SER A 55 3.80 5.44 -5.73
CA SER A 55 3.82 6.54 -6.70
C SER A 55 5.22 7.16 -6.88
N LEU A 56 6.01 7.28 -5.79
CA LEU A 56 7.37 7.81 -5.86
C LEU A 56 8.34 6.86 -6.57
N LEU A 57 8.18 5.56 -6.36
CA LEU A 57 9.06 4.52 -6.90
C LEU A 57 8.65 4.05 -8.31
N ALA A 58 7.41 4.33 -8.70
CA ALA A 58 6.88 4.06 -10.03
C ALA A 58 6.20 5.32 -10.59
N PRO A 59 6.95 6.33 -11.04
CA PRO A 59 6.40 7.61 -11.50
C PRO A 59 5.47 7.49 -12.72
N ASP A 60 5.55 6.40 -13.48
CA ASP A 60 4.58 6.07 -14.55
C ASP A 60 3.22 5.58 -14.02
N ALA A 61 3.10 5.33 -12.71
CA ALA A 61 1.85 4.98 -12.03
C ALA A 61 1.16 6.25 -11.51
N ALA A 62 0.59 7.01 -12.44
CA ALA A 62 -0.50 7.97 -12.21
C ALA A 62 -0.35 8.99 -11.05
N ASP A 63 0.81 9.63 -10.87
CA ASP A 63 0.92 10.82 -9.99
C ASP A 63 0.78 12.13 -10.80
N PRO A 64 -0.22 13.01 -10.52
CA PRO A 64 -0.32 14.34 -11.11
C PRO A 64 0.76 15.33 -10.62
N ALA A 65 1.56 14.99 -9.60
CA ALA A 65 2.60 15.87 -9.05
C ALA A 65 3.88 15.97 -9.92
N GLY A 66 3.94 15.23 -11.02
CA GLY A 66 5.03 15.27 -11.99
C GLY A 66 6.25 14.43 -11.58
N PRO A 67 7.03 13.95 -12.56
CA PRO A 67 8.14 13.04 -12.31
C PRO A 67 9.30 13.75 -11.60
N VAL A 68 9.77 13.19 -10.48
CA VAL A 68 11.02 13.58 -9.84
C VAL A 68 12.18 12.91 -10.59
N PRO A 69 13.13 13.65 -11.17
CA PRO A 69 14.22 13.06 -11.92
C PRO A 69 15.22 12.42 -10.95
N MET A 70 15.22 11.10 -10.86
CA MET A 70 16.25 10.33 -10.17
C MET A 70 17.16 9.66 -11.19
N THR A 71 18.42 10.08 -11.26
CA THR A 71 19.50 9.27 -11.82
C THR A 71 20.06 8.36 -10.73
N VAL A 72 20.57 7.19 -11.11
CA VAL A 72 21.45 6.25 -10.38
C VAL A 72 20.79 4.86 -10.25
N GLU A 73 21.38 3.88 -10.92
CA GLU A 73 21.03 2.44 -10.96
C GLU A 73 20.72 1.85 -9.57
N THR A 74 21.46 2.28 -8.53
CA THR A 74 21.21 1.88 -7.14
C THR A 74 19.86 2.32 -6.57
N LEU A 75 19.26 3.41 -7.08
CA LEU A 75 17.90 3.82 -6.71
C LEU A 75 16.85 2.93 -7.38
N GLN A 76 17.12 2.42 -8.59
CA GLN A 76 16.21 1.47 -9.25
C GLN A 76 16.22 0.11 -8.54
N ASP A 77 17.39 -0.34 -8.09
CA ASP A 77 17.52 -1.56 -7.28
C ASP A 77 16.83 -1.39 -5.92
N ALA A 78 17.04 -0.26 -5.23
CA ALA A 78 16.37 0.06 -3.98
C ALA A 78 14.85 0.18 -4.16
N ALA A 79 14.38 0.76 -5.28
CA ALA A 79 12.96 0.85 -5.61
C ALA A 79 12.36 -0.55 -5.82
N THR A 80 13.04 -1.40 -6.58
CA THR A 80 12.61 -2.78 -6.85
C THR A 80 12.54 -3.59 -5.56
N ALA A 81 13.59 -3.56 -4.73
CA ALA A 81 13.63 -4.24 -3.45
C ALA A 81 12.51 -3.74 -2.51
N THR A 82 12.25 -2.43 -2.48
CA THR A 82 11.17 -1.86 -1.67
C THR A 82 9.80 -2.36 -2.14
N LEU A 83 9.54 -2.39 -3.44
CA LEU A 83 8.28 -2.91 -3.98
C LEU A 83 8.11 -4.41 -3.69
N GLN A 84 9.18 -5.21 -3.79
CA GLN A 84 9.16 -6.62 -3.42
C GLN A 84 8.85 -6.83 -1.93
N LEU A 85 9.49 -6.05 -1.04
CA LEU A 85 9.22 -6.06 0.40
C LEU A 85 7.76 -5.71 0.71
N LEU A 86 7.19 -4.70 0.04
CA LEU A 86 5.78 -4.34 0.18
C LEU A 86 4.83 -5.42 -0.33
N ALA A 87 5.26 -6.25 -1.29
CA ALA A 87 4.46 -7.33 -1.84
C ALA A 87 4.52 -8.62 -0.99
N MET A 88 5.57 -8.81 -0.17
CA MET A 88 5.77 -10.01 0.64
C MET A 88 4.57 -10.43 1.52
N PRO A 89 3.84 -9.51 2.18
CA PRO A 89 2.69 -9.88 3.00
C PRO A 89 1.57 -10.59 2.23
N TYR A 90 1.58 -10.51 0.89
CA TYR A 90 0.56 -11.09 0.01
C TYR A 90 1.05 -12.34 -0.72
N ALA A 91 2.08 -13.04 -0.21
CA ALA A 91 2.70 -14.18 -0.89
C ALA A 91 1.76 -15.37 -1.14
N ASP A 92 0.64 -15.46 -0.41
CA ASP A 92 -0.43 -16.44 -0.55
C ASP A 92 -1.54 -16.00 -1.52
N HIS A 93 -1.52 -14.75 -1.98
CA HIS A 93 -2.52 -14.22 -2.90
C HIS A 93 -2.37 -14.88 -4.30
N PRO A 94 -3.46 -15.30 -4.97
CA PRO A 94 -3.38 -16.01 -6.25
C PRO A 94 -2.70 -15.21 -7.37
N ASP A 95 -2.83 -13.89 -7.34
CA ASP A 95 -2.17 -12.99 -8.29
C ASP A 95 -0.72 -12.62 -7.94
N TYR A 96 -0.21 -13.05 -6.78
CA TYR A 96 1.18 -12.84 -6.40
C TYR A 96 2.11 -13.67 -7.29
N LYS A 97 3.14 -13.04 -7.84
CA LYS A 97 4.13 -13.76 -8.66
C LYS A 97 5.38 -14.08 -7.86
N GLN A 98 5.87 -15.32 -8.02
CA GLN A 98 7.03 -15.83 -7.29
C GLN A 98 8.34 -15.13 -7.66
N ASP A 99 8.42 -14.50 -8.84
CA ASP A 99 9.56 -13.67 -9.27
C ASP A 99 9.65 -12.33 -8.52
N TRP A 100 8.66 -12.01 -7.66
CA TRP A 100 8.70 -10.86 -6.74
C TRP A 100 9.24 -11.21 -5.36
N LYS A 101 9.64 -12.47 -5.11
CA LYS A 101 10.27 -12.83 -3.85
C LYS A 101 11.61 -12.12 -3.71
N VAL A 102 11.87 -11.65 -2.50
CA VAL A 102 13.20 -11.19 -2.10
C VAL A 102 14.02 -12.44 -1.79
N ASP A 103 15.20 -12.56 -2.41
CA ASP A 103 16.17 -13.63 -2.14
C ASP A 103 16.80 -13.52 -0.74
#